data_AF-A0A7C0UWN1-F1
#
_entry.id   AF-A0A7C0UWN1-F1
#
_cell.length_a   1.000
_cell.length_b   1.000
_cell.length_c   1.000
_cell.angle_alpha   90.00
_cell.angle_beta   90.00
_cell.angle_gamma   90.00
#
_symmetry.space_group_name_H-M   'P 1'
#
loop_
_entity.id
_entity.type
_entity.pdbx_description
1 polymer ?
#
loop_
_entity_poly.entity_id
_entity_poly.type
_entity_poly.pdbx_seq_one_letter_code
_entity_poly.pdbx_strand_id
1 'polypeptide(L)' 'MNYEELLERAEKKISSELATQERFKVPEARILIQGNNTIIVNFSEITNAFSRDPKHFLKFL' A
#
# COMPACT_ATOMS: atom_id res chain seq x y z
N MET A 1 -3.25 -12.13 -39.74
CA MET A 1 -2.84 -11.85 -38.35
C MET A 1 -3.89 -12.50 -37.48
N ASN A 2 -3.52 -13.60 -36.85
CA ASN A 2 -4.45 -14.40 -36.07
C ASN A 2 -4.61 -13.75 -34.67
N TYR A 3 -5.82 -13.76 -34.11
CA TYR A 3 -6.11 -13.11 -32.83
C TYR A 3 -5.19 -13.59 -31.70
N GLU A 4 -4.84 -14.87 -31.73
CA GLU A 4 -3.94 -15.54 -30.81
C GLU A 4 -2.52 -14.94 -30.84
N GLU A 5 -2.00 -14.56 -32.01
CA GLU A 5 -0.67 -13.94 -32.16
C GLU A 5 -0.64 -12.52 -31.56
N LEU A 6 -1.75 -11.79 -31.67
CA LEU A 6 -1.89 -10.45 -31.09
C LEU A 6 -2.03 -10.51 -29.57
N LEU A 7 -2.75 -11.51 -29.06
CA LEU A 7 -2.93 -11.76 -27.63
C LEU A 7 -1.61 -12.14 -26.97
N GLU A 8 -0.87 -13.11 -27.52
CA GLU A 8 0.42 -13.55 -26.98
C GLU A 8 1.45 -12.40 -26.97
N ARG A 9 1.43 -11.55 -28.00
CA ARG A 9 2.27 -10.35 -28.07
C ARG A 9 1.88 -9.30 -27.01
N ALA A 10 0.59 -9.13 -26.74
CA ALA A 10 0.12 -8.20 -25.72
C ALA A 10 0.48 -8.70 -24.32
N GLU A 11 0.28 -9.99 -24.04
CA GLU A 11 0.64 -10.62 -22.77
C GLU A 11 2.14 -10.57 -22.50
N LYS A 12 3.00 -10.82 -23.50
CA LYS A 12 4.47 -10.67 -23.38
C LYS A 12 4.92 -9.22 -23.13
N LYS A 13 4.14 -8.23 -23.57
CA LYS A 13 4.44 -6.80 -23.38
C LYS A 13 3.94 -6.27 -22.03
N ILE A 14 2.88 -6.85 -21.49
CA ILE A 14 2.38 -6.55 -20.16
C ILE A 14 3.27 -7.31 -19.18
N SER A 15 4.35 -6.65 -18.75
CA SER A 15 5.32 -7.19 -17.77
C SER A 15 4.61 -7.94 -16.63
N SER A 16 5.07 -9.16 -16.32
CA SER A 16 4.58 -9.98 -15.21
C SER A 16 4.75 -9.32 -13.84
N GLU A 17 5.50 -8.22 -13.76
CA GLU A 17 5.66 -7.40 -12.56
C GLU A 17 4.38 -6.66 -12.14
N LEU A 18 3.43 -6.46 -13.05
CA LEU A 18 2.17 -5.77 -12.76
C LEU A 18 1.19 -6.61 -11.93
N ALA A 19 1.38 -7.94 -11.87
CA ALA A 19 0.44 -8.83 -11.21
C ALA A 19 0.63 -8.91 -9.68
N THR A 20 1.77 -8.48 -9.15
CA THR A 20 2.13 -8.72 -7.74
C THR A 20 2.76 -7.50 -7.06
N GLN A 21 2.28 -6.30 -7.38
CA GLN A 21 2.43 -5.18 -6.46
C GLN A 21 1.08 -4.95 -5.79
N GLU A 22 0.94 -5.46 -4.57
CA GLU A 22 -0.10 -4.98 -3.66
C GLU A 22 0.03 -3.46 -3.64
N ARG A 23 -1.00 -2.78 -4.16
CA ARG A 23 -1.00 -1.32 -4.37
C ARG A 23 -0.74 -0.52 -3.08
N PHE A 24 -0.85 -1.19 -1.93
CA PHE A 24 -0.70 -0.64 -0.60
C PHE A 24 0.25 -1.51 0.23
N LYS A 25 1.56 -1.22 0.18
CA LYS A 25 2.50 -1.67 1.21
C LYS A 25 2.39 -0.74 2.41
N VAL A 26 1.61 -1.14 3.42
CA VAL A 26 1.50 -0.39 4.66
C VAL A 26 2.78 -0.63 5.49
N PRO A 27 3.47 0.42 5.96
CA PRO A 27 4.61 0.24 6.86
C PRO A 27 4.15 -0.31 8.21
N GLU A 28 4.93 -1.20 8.83
CA GLU A 28 4.61 -1.74 10.15
C GLU A 28 4.53 -0.63 11.20
N ALA A 29 3.50 -0.67 12.06
CA ALA A 29 3.31 0.35 13.09
C ALA A 29 4.33 0.20 14.22
N ARG A 30 5.07 1.28 14.50
CA ARG A 30 6.01 1.38 15.62
C ARG A 30 5.29 1.97 16.82
N ILE A 31 5.03 1.12 17.81
CA ILE A 31 4.24 1.44 18.99
C ILE A 31 5.14 1.50 20.22
N LEU A 32 4.98 2.54 21.03
CA LEU A 32 5.56 2.68 22.36
C LEU A 32 4.42 2.71 23.38
N ILE A 33 4.45 1.80 24.34
CA ILE A 33 3.46 1.74 25.42
C ILE A 33 4.13 2.28 26.69
N GLN A 34 3.60 3.37 27.22
CA GLN A 34 4.04 3.99 28.47
C GLN A 34 2.89 3.99 29.48
N GLY A 35 2.84 2.97 30.33
CA GLY A 35 1.75 2.79 31.30
C GLY A 35 0.41 2.61 30.59
N ASN A 36 -0.51 3.55 30.79
CA ASN A 36 -1.82 3.56 30.13
C ASN A 36 -1.83 4.33 28.79
N ASN A 37 -0.68 4.86 28.35
CA ASN A 37 -0.58 5.63 27.12
C ASN A 37 0.06 4.80 26.01
N THR A 38 -0.57 4.79 24.83
CA THR A 38 -0.05 4.15 23.62
C THR A 38 0.33 5.23 22.61
N ILE A 39 1.61 5.26 22.21
CA ILE A 39 2.17 6.24 21.29
C ILE A 39 2.58 5.54 20.00
N ILE A 40 2.05 5.99 18.86
CA ILE A 40 2.44 5.51 17.54
C ILE A 40 3.49 6.46 16.97
N VAL A 41 4.75 6.03 16.91
CA VAL A 41 5.90 6.88 16.52
C VAL A 41 5.87 7.20 15.04
N ASN A 42 5.48 6.25 14.19
CA ASN A 42 5.45 6.40 12.73
C ASN A 42 4.06 6.71 12.17
N PHE A 43 3.20 7.37 12.96
CA PHE A 43 1.85 7.70 12.54
C PHE A 43 1.82 8.50 11.22
N SER A 44 2.71 9.48 11.06
CA SER A 44 2.80 10.26 9.82
C SER A 44 3.24 9.44 8.61
N GLU A 45 4.10 8.43 8.79
CA GLU A 45 4.55 7.55 7.69
C GLU A 45 3.38 6.67 7.24
N ILE A 46 2.58 6.18 8.19
CA ILE A 46 1.38 5.38 7.92
C ILE A 46 0.35 6.22 7.17
N THR A 47 0.00 7.42 7.65
CA THR A 47 -1.01 8.27 7.00
C THR A 47 -0.59 8.70 5.60
N ASN A 48 0.71 8.95 5.39
CA ASN A 48 1.28 9.26 4.09
C ASN A 48 1.25 8.05 3.14
N ALA A 49 1.54 6.84 3.64
CA ALA A 49 1.43 5.61 2.84
C ALA A 49 -0.01 5.36 2.36
N PHE A 50 -1.01 5.73 3.17
CA PHE A 50 -2.42 5.69 2.79
C PHE A 50 -2.88 6.88 1.93
N SER A 51 -2.03 7.90 1.73
CA SER A 51 -2.41 9.16 1.09
C SER A 51 -3.67 9.79 1.71
N ARG A 52 -3.77 9.77 3.05
CA ARG A 52 -4.91 10.30 3.81
C ARG A 52 -4.49 11.39 4.80
N ASP A 53 -5.42 12.29 5.08
CA ASP A 53 -5.23 13.31 6.10
C ASP A 53 -5.10 12.65 7.50
N PRO A 54 -4.09 13.00 8.30
CA PRO A 54 -3.88 12.41 9.62
C PRO A 54 -5.08 12.56 10.58
N LYS A 55 -5.81 13.68 10.51
CA LYS A 55 -6.98 13.93 11.37
C LYS A 55 -8.15 13.01 11.01
N HIS A 56 -8.26 12.61 9.75
CA HIS A 56 -9.26 11.63 9.35
C HIS A 56 -8.91 10.27 9.93
N PHE A 57 -7.64 9.88 9.87
CA PHE A 57 -7.16 8.59 10.42
C PHE A 57 -7.36 8.50 11.94
N LEU A 58 -7.14 9.60 12.67
CA LEU A 58 -7.37 9.69 14.12
C LEU A 58 -8.83 9.45 14.54
N LYS A 59 -9.82 9.61 13.66
CA LYS A 59 -11.23 9.34 14.01
C LYS A 59 -11.57 7.86 14.11
N PHE A 60 -10.71 6.98 13.61
CA PHE A 60 -10.90 5.53 13.56
C PHE A 60 -10.05 4.77 14.61
N LEU A 61 -9.29 5.50 15.43
CA LEU A 61 -8.45 4.99 16.52
C LEU A 61 -9.08 5.34 17.87
#